data_AF-A0A7X5E5K4-F1
#
_entry.id   AF-A0A7X5E5K4-F1
#
_cell.length_a   1.000
_cell.length_b   1.000
_cell.length_c   1.000
_cell.angle_alpha   90.00
_cell.angle_beta   90.00
_cell.angle_gamma   90.00
#
_symmetry.space_group_name_H-M   'P 1'
#
loop_
_entity.id
_entity.type
_entity.pdbx_description
1 polymer ?
#
loop_
_entity_poly.entity_id
_entity_poly.type
_entity_poly.pdbx_seq_one_letter_code
_entity_poly.pdbx_strand_id
1 'polypeptide(L)'
;MKILEITASRERCAEAGWYAYDFILGQPMDDGFIEALRPLGSFLYMKMLRKPFFKVESEHFLLKGIRGDAFFRMAVHGDYPEELKKVEKFVMDSVNA
;
A
#
# COMPACT_ATOMS: atom_id res chain seq x y z
N MET A 1 1.43 13.56 0.23
CA MET A 1 0.39 12.54 -0.05
C MET A 1 -0.58 12.43 1.13
N LYS A 2 -1.86 12.78 1.01
CA LYS A 2 -2.81 12.60 2.15
C LYS A 2 -3.59 11.29 2.00
N ILE A 3 -3.71 10.49 3.07
CA ILE A 3 -4.68 9.40 3.14
C ILE A 3 -6.05 10.01 3.46
N LEU A 4 -7.05 9.74 2.62
CA LEU A 4 -8.43 10.20 2.80
C LEU A 4 -9.26 9.18 3.57
N GLU A 5 -9.11 7.91 3.24
CA GLU A 5 -9.89 6.81 3.80
C GLU A 5 -9.07 5.52 3.73
N ILE A 6 -9.25 4.65 4.73
CA ILE A 6 -8.80 3.26 4.66
C ILE A 6 -10.06 2.41 4.76
N THR A 7 -10.36 1.66 3.70
CA THR A 7 -11.60 0.89 3.61
C THR A 7 -11.30 -0.58 3.38
N ALA A 8 -12.10 -1.47 3.96
CA ALA A 8 -11.97 -2.89 3.71
C ALA A 8 -12.24 -3.14 2.21
N SER A 9 -11.27 -3.73 1.52
CA SER A 9 -11.40 -4.06 0.11
C SER A 9 -12.54 -5.06 -0.08
N ARG A 10 -13.42 -4.78 -1.05
CA ARG A 10 -14.59 -5.61 -1.38
C ARG A 10 -14.23 -7.02 -1.88
N GLU A 11 -13.00 -7.20 -2.38
CA GLU A 11 -12.46 -8.53 -2.64
C GLU A 11 -12.20 -9.23 -1.32
N ARG A 12 -13.06 -10.21 -0.97
CA ARG A 12 -12.80 -11.14 0.12
C ARG A 12 -11.55 -11.94 -0.24
N CYS A 13 -10.39 -11.51 0.23
CA CYS A 13 -9.28 -12.41 0.49
C CYS A 13 -9.59 -13.28 1.72
N ALA A 14 -10.75 -13.94 1.75
CA ALA A 14 -11.10 -14.92 2.79
C ALA A 14 -10.43 -16.27 2.51
N GLU A 15 -9.21 -16.22 1.99
CA GLU A 15 -8.35 -17.38 1.80
C GLU A 15 -7.27 -17.28 2.89
N ALA A 16 -7.33 -18.18 3.87
CA ALA A 16 -6.26 -18.41 4.85
C ALA A 16 -5.88 -17.23 5.78
N GLY A 17 -6.84 -16.42 6.23
CA GLY A 17 -6.61 -15.48 7.35
C GLY A 17 -6.01 -14.12 6.97
N TRP A 18 -6.01 -13.76 5.68
CA TRP A 18 -5.57 -12.42 5.23
C TRP A 18 -6.75 -11.45 5.08
N TYR A 19 -6.49 -10.17 5.25
CA TYR A 19 -7.47 -9.09 5.08
C TYR A 19 -6.90 -8.03 4.14
N ALA A 20 -7.74 -7.50 3.25
CA ALA A 20 -7.34 -6.49 2.29
C ALA A 20 -7.96 -5.14 2.63
N TYR A 21 -7.17 -4.08 2.56
CA TYR A 21 -7.56 -2.71 2.81
C TYR A 21 -7.09 -1.83 1.65
N ASP A 22 -8.00 -1.00 1.14
CA ASP A 22 -7.68 0.02 0.14
C ASP A 22 -7.40 1.34 0.85
N PHE A 23 -6.19 1.86 0.64
CA PHE A 23 -5.75 3.17 1.10
C PHE A 23 -6.11 4.20 0.02
N ILE A 24 -7.19 4.94 0.25
CA ILE A 24 -7.65 5.98 -0.66
C ILE A 24 -6.85 7.25 -0.41
N LEU A 25 -6.28 7.81 -1.46
CA LEU A 25 -5.35 8.93 -1.43
C LEU A 25 -5.99 10.20 -1.98
N GLY A 26 -5.53 11.35 -1.49
CA GLY A 26 -6.00 12.66 -1.95
C GLY A 26 -5.53 13.07 -3.34
N GLN A 27 -4.52 12.39 -3.87
CA GLN A 27 -3.94 12.65 -5.18
C GLN A 27 -3.40 11.33 -5.79
N PRO A 28 -3.30 11.23 -7.12
CA PRO A 28 -2.63 10.12 -7.79
C PRO A 28 -1.21 9.88 -7.27
N MET A 29 -0.83 8.60 -7.13
CA MET A 29 0.54 8.22 -6.76
C MET A 29 1.52 8.59 -7.87
N ASP A 30 2.61 9.26 -7.50
CA ASP A 30 3.73 9.56 -8.36
C ASP A 30 4.94 8.65 -8.06
N ASP A 31 6.02 8.82 -8.83
CA ASP A 31 7.24 8.03 -8.66
C ASP A 31 7.90 8.27 -7.29
N GLY A 32 7.85 9.49 -6.77
CA GLY A 32 8.47 9.85 -5.49
C GLY A 32 7.77 9.18 -4.32
N PHE A 33 6.43 9.21 -4.30
CA PHE A 33 5.63 8.51 -3.33
C PHE A 33 5.88 7.00 -3.36
N ILE A 34 5.86 6.39 -4.56
CA ILE A 34 6.08 4.95 -4.70
C ILE A 34 7.47 4.56 -4.21
N GLU A 35 8.51 5.34 -4.54
CA GLU A 35 9.87 5.07 -4.06
C GLU A 35 10.05 5.26 -2.55
N ALA A 36 9.31 6.18 -1.94
CA ALA A 36 9.32 6.39 -0.49
C ALA A 36 8.84 5.16 0.29
N LEU A 37 8.08 4.25 -0.32
CA LEU A 37 7.61 3.00 0.30
C LEU A 37 8.70 1.92 0.40
N ARG A 38 9.86 2.12 -0.24
CA ARG A 38 10.96 1.13 -0.25
C ARG A 38 11.40 0.62 1.15
N PRO A 39 11.46 1.44 2.22
CA PRO A 39 11.87 0.97 3.54
C PRO A 39 10.90 -0.02 4.21
N LEU A 40 9.67 -0.15 3.70
CA LEU A 40 8.65 -1.01 4.30
C LEU A 40 8.87 -2.51 4.05
N GLY A 41 9.71 -2.89 3.08
CA GLY A 41 9.97 -4.30 2.79
C GLY A 41 10.64 -4.53 1.43
N SER A 42 10.48 -5.74 0.89
CA SER A 42 10.96 -6.13 -0.42
C SER A 42 10.23 -5.35 -1.53
N PHE A 43 10.93 -4.43 -2.17
CA PHE A 43 10.36 -3.45 -3.09
C PHE A 43 10.57 -3.84 -4.56
N LEU A 44 9.49 -3.91 -5.33
CA LEU A 44 9.52 -4.02 -6.80
C LEU A 44 8.72 -2.87 -7.41
N TYR A 45 9.32 -2.18 -8.37
CA TYR A 45 8.63 -1.16 -9.15
C TYR A 45 8.95 -1.26 -10.64
N MET A 46 7.92 -1.56 -11.44
CA MET A 46 8.03 -1.78 -12.89
C MET A 46 7.70 -0.51 -13.68
N LYS A 47 8.60 0.47 -13.63
CA LYS A 47 8.43 1.80 -14.25
C LYS A 47 8.14 1.79 -15.75
N MET A 48 8.66 0.80 -16.46
CA MET A 48 8.61 0.74 -17.92
C MET A 48 7.26 0.27 -18.49
N LEU A 49 6.32 -0.14 -17.63
CA LEU A 49 4.99 -0.57 -18.06
C LEU A 49 4.13 0.65 -18.44
N ARG A 50 3.19 0.45 -19.39
CA ARG A 50 2.17 1.44 -19.73
C ARG A 50 1.34 1.89 -18.51
N LYS A 51 1.16 0.97 -17.55
CA LYS A 51 0.62 1.22 -16.21
C LYS A 51 1.66 0.74 -15.20
N PRO A 52 2.54 1.62 -14.69
CA PRO A 52 3.63 1.22 -13.80
C PRO A 52 3.10 0.61 -12.51
N PHE A 53 3.34 -0.69 -12.33
CA PHE A 53 2.94 -1.44 -11.16
C PHE A 53 4.05 -1.45 -10.12
N PHE A 54 3.69 -1.30 -8.84
CA PHE A 54 4.59 -1.52 -7.73
C PHE A 54 4.02 -2.54 -6.74
N LYS A 55 4.94 -3.19 -6.02
CA LYS A 55 4.62 -4.01 -4.85
C LYS A 55 5.68 -3.85 -3.76
N VAL A 56 5.24 -3.97 -2.52
CA VAL A 56 6.12 -4.08 -1.34
C VAL A 56 5.71 -5.31 -0.56
N GLU A 57 6.61 -6.25 -0.36
CA GLU A 57 6.33 -7.49 0.39
C GLU A 57 7.09 -7.49 1.71
N SER A 58 6.38 -7.84 2.79
CA SER A 58 6.93 -8.08 4.12
C SER A 58 6.42 -9.44 4.63
N GLU A 59 6.85 -9.86 5.82
CA GLU A 59 6.46 -11.14 6.42
C GLU A 59 4.94 -11.24 6.66
N HIS A 60 4.30 -10.13 7.00
CA HIS A 60 2.89 -10.11 7.44
C HIS A 60 1.99 -9.23 6.57
N PHE A 61 2.54 -8.56 5.55
CA PHE A 61 1.75 -7.72 4.65
C PHE A 61 2.32 -7.64 3.23
N LEU A 62 1.45 -7.27 2.30
CA LEU A 62 1.75 -6.98 0.90
C LEU A 62 1.07 -5.66 0.50
N LEU A 63 1.85 -4.70 0.05
CA LEU A 63 1.34 -3.50 -0.62
C LEU A 63 1.41 -3.68 -2.13
N LYS A 64 0.40 -3.21 -2.85
CA LYS A 64 0.40 -3.16 -4.32
C LYS A 64 -0.41 -1.99 -4.85
N GLY A 65 0.02 -1.43 -5.95
CA GLY A 65 -0.70 -0.35 -6.62
C GLY A 65 -0.14 -0.03 -7.99
N ILE A 66 -0.78 0.94 -8.66
CA ILE A 66 -0.41 1.38 -10.00
C ILE A 66 -0.16 2.89 -9.95
N ARG A 67 0.98 3.33 -10.49
CA ARG A 67 1.27 4.76 -10.64
C ARG A 67 0.15 5.46 -11.41
N GLY A 68 -0.28 6.62 -10.91
CA GLY A 68 -1.39 7.37 -11.47
C GLY A 68 -2.76 7.02 -10.87
N ASP A 69 -2.87 5.92 -10.11
CA ASP A 69 -4.09 5.65 -9.33
C ASP A 69 -4.07 6.45 -8.01
N ALA A 70 -5.25 6.83 -7.53
CA ALA A 70 -5.43 7.51 -6.25
C ALA A 70 -5.69 6.53 -5.10
N PHE A 71 -5.26 5.28 -5.23
CA PHE A 71 -5.31 4.30 -4.15
C PHE A 71 -4.25 3.22 -4.33
N PHE A 72 -3.84 2.60 -3.23
CA PHE A 72 -3.13 1.32 -3.25
C PHE A 72 -3.79 0.35 -2.29
N ARG A 73 -3.52 -0.95 -2.48
CA ARG A 73 -4.07 -2.01 -1.64
C ARG A 73 -3.00 -2.59 -0.74
N MET A 74 -3.35 -2.77 0.52
CA MET A 74 -2.60 -3.56 1.49
C MET A 74 -3.35 -4.85 1.77
N ALA A 75 -2.72 -6.00 1.58
CA ALA A 75 -3.13 -7.24 2.21
C ALA A 75 -2.31 -7.44 3.48
N VAL A 76 -2.95 -7.84 4.58
CA VAL A 76 -2.31 -8.03 5.89
C VAL A 76 -2.80 -9.33 6.52
N HIS A 77 -1.91 -10.06 7.18
CA HIS A 77 -2.25 -11.27 7.91
C HIS A 77 -3.11 -10.91 9.15
N GLY A 78 -4.15 -11.69 9.40
CA GLY A 78 -5.15 -11.44 10.45
C GLY A 78 -4.60 -11.44 11.87
N ASP A 79 -3.53 -12.19 12.09
CA ASP A 79 -2.84 -12.25 13.39
C ASP A 79 -1.98 -11.02 13.67
N TYR A 80 -1.75 -10.15 12.68
CA TYR A 80 -0.88 -8.97 12.78
C TYR A 80 -1.59 -7.68 12.32
N PRO A 81 -2.76 -7.33 12.88
CA PRO A 81 -3.51 -6.14 12.48
C PRO A 81 -2.77 -4.83 12.78
N GLU A 82 -1.77 -4.84 13.67
CA GLU A 82 -0.93 -3.67 13.95
C GLU A 82 -0.08 -3.23 12.77
N GLU A 83 0.23 -4.12 11.82
CA GLU A 83 0.97 -3.79 10.61
C GLU A 83 0.22 -2.75 9.77
N LEU A 84 -1.12 -2.82 9.74
CA LEU A 84 -1.96 -1.82 9.07
C LEU A 84 -1.67 -0.41 9.62
N LYS A 85 -1.61 -0.27 10.95
CA LYS A 85 -1.32 1.00 11.62
C LYS A 85 0.11 1.46 11.40
N LYS A 86 1.08 0.55 11.33
CA LYS A 86 2.49 0.87 11.03
C LYS A 86 2.62 1.45 9.64
N VAL A 87 1.99 0.83 8.64
CA VAL A 87 1.97 1.31 7.26
C VAL A 87 1.23 2.65 7.15
N GLU A 88 0.06 2.77 7.79
CA GLU A 88 -0.68 4.03 7.84
C GLU A 88 0.18 5.17 8.39
N LYS A 89 0.81 4.96 9.55
CA LYS A 89 1.70 5.93 10.17
C LYS A 89 2.88 6.28 9.27
N PHE A 90 3.53 5.28 8.68
CA PHE A 90 4.65 5.50 7.76
C PHE A 90 4.27 6.38 6.56
N VAL A 91 3.09 6.12 5.96
CA VAL A 91 2.59 6.91 4.84
C VAL A 91 2.27 8.34 5.28
N MET A 92 1.71 8.55 6.47
CA MET A 92 1.49 9.88 7.01
C MET A 92 2.79 10.63 7.32
N ASP A 93 3.80 9.95 7.86
CA ASP A 93 5.10 10.54 8.21
C ASP A 93 5.92 10.88 6.95
N SER A 94 5.89 10.02 5.93
CA SER A 94 6.61 10.21 4.64
C SER A 94 6.08 11.38 3.81
N VAL A 95 5.03 12.05 4.29
CA VAL A 95 4.33 13.14 3.61
C VAL A 95 4.60 14.49 4.25
N ASN A 96 5.01 14.46 5.51
CA ASN A 96 5.37 15.65 6.29
C ASN A 96 6.89 15.87 6.34
N ALA A 97 7.67 15.00 5.69
CA ALA A 97 9.12 15.09 5.50
C ALA A 97 9.45 15.65 4.11
#